data_AF-E2Q1V3-F1
#
_entry.id   AF-E2Q1V3-F1
#
_cell.length_a   1.000
_cell.length_b   1.000
_cell.length_c   1.000
_cell.angle_alpha   90.00
_cell.angle_beta   90.00
_cell.angle_gamma   90.00
#
_symmetry.space_group_name_H-M   'P 1'
#
loop_
_entity.id
_entity.type
_entity.pdbx_description
1 polymer ?
#
loop_
_entity_poly.entity_id
_entity_poly.type
_entity_poly.pdbx_seq_one_letter_code
_entity_poly.pdbx_strand_id
1 'polypeptide(L)'
;MLLAVAEAGMPLAPAAYPVAYRCSCERIGCPIPGRHPVSFAWQTQSTTDRAQILRWAGTQPQANFITATGMVHDVLDVPLEAGREALERLLDQGVEIGPVAESTGEGEEGRVLFFTATRGTPEDEDEWWPCELDCRPETMDEHPGLRWHCRGSYVLVPPARLPGDHGVHWVRGPEHPLPDPLTLLETLTDACARYAGEVRAGEYAEYAEDGEYAAHGEYAEYAPGADGGGGSGSGAYAGKAAQGGARPMGRR
;
A
#
# COMPACT_ATOMS: atom_id res chain seq x y z
N MET A 1 4.73 25.37 -2.99
CA MET A 1 4.68 23.93 -2.64
C MET A 1 5.62 23.10 -3.51
N LEU A 2 5.41 22.98 -4.84
CA LEU A 2 6.28 22.17 -5.72
C LEU A 2 7.79 22.50 -5.59
N LEU A 3 8.14 23.78 -5.49
CA LEU A 3 9.54 24.18 -5.31
C LEU A 3 10.13 23.74 -3.97
N ALA A 4 9.33 23.71 -2.89
CA ALA A 4 9.78 23.21 -1.59
C ALA A 4 10.07 21.71 -1.64
N VAL A 5 9.27 20.95 -2.40
CA VAL A 5 9.50 19.51 -2.63
C VAL A 5 10.80 19.29 -3.41
N ALA A 6 11.05 20.09 -4.45
CA ALA A 6 12.30 20.04 -5.20
C ALA A 6 13.52 20.50 -4.38
N GLU A 7 13.36 21.51 -3.52
CA GLU A 7 14.38 21.99 -2.57
C GLU A 7 14.70 20.92 -1.50
N ALA A 8 13.71 20.09 -1.12
CA ALA A 8 13.90 18.89 -0.31
C ALA A 8 14.54 17.71 -1.08
N GLY A 9 14.94 17.91 -2.34
CA GLY A 9 15.65 16.92 -3.16
C GLY A 9 14.75 15.88 -3.83
N MET A 10 13.43 15.97 -3.69
CA MET A 10 12.50 15.03 -4.30
C MET A 10 12.22 15.42 -5.77
N PRO A 11 12.62 14.58 -6.75
CA PRO A 11 12.48 14.92 -8.16
C PRO A 11 11.02 14.85 -8.60
N LEU A 12 10.59 15.78 -9.44
CA LEU A 12 9.20 15.96 -9.86
C LEU A 12 9.00 15.68 -11.35
N ALA A 13 7.84 15.13 -11.69
CA ALA A 13 7.35 15.04 -13.06
C ALA A 13 5.85 15.37 -13.15
N PRO A 14 5.35 15.91 -14.28
CA PRO A 14 3.92 16.16 -14.46
C PRO A 14 3.09 14.87 -14.46
N ALA A 15 1.93 14.95 -13.84
CA ALA A 15 0.95 13.88 -13.76
C ALA A 15 -0.42 14.34 -14.26
N ALA A 16 -1.22 13.35 -14.67
CA ALA A 16 -2.59 13.57 -15.07
C ALA A 16 -3.40 14.16 -13.92
N TYR A 17 -4.52 14.80 -14.24
CA TYR A 17 -5.41 15.41 -13.27
C TYR A 17 -6.87 15.03 -13.59
N PRO A 18 -7.77 15.08 -12.60
CA PRO A 18 -9.18 14.81 -12.83
C PRO A 18 -9.83 15.94 -13.63
N VAL A 19 -10.72 15.57 -14.55
CA VAL A 19 -11.59 16.45 -15.32
C VAL A 19 -13.02 15.95 -15.14
N ALA A 20 -13.71 16.48 -14.12
CA ALA A 20 -14.95 15.88 -13.59
C ALA A 20 -14.73 14.38 -13.28
N TYR A 21 -15.57 13.49 -13.81
CA TYR A 21 -15.46 12.04 -13.65
C TYR A 21 -14.52 11.35 -14.66
N ARG A 22 -13.62 12.10 -15.30
CA ARG A 22 -12.65 11.59 -16.30
C ARG A 22 -11.22 11.96 -15.95
N CYS A 23 -10.28 11.35 -16.64
CA CYS A 23 -8.86 11.68 -16.56
C CYS A 23 -8.45 12.63 -17.69
N SER A 24 -7.53 13.56 -17.43
CA SER A 24 -6.92 14.44 -18.44
C SER A 24 -6.11 13.70 -19.52
N CYS A 25 -5.90 12.39 -19.37
CA CYS A 25 -5.21 11.56 -20.37
C CYS A 25 -6.11 11.10 -21.54
N GLU A 26 -7.40 11.47 -21.52
CA GLU A 26 -8.40 11.18 -22.56
C GLU A 26 -8.67 9.69 -22.81
N ARG A 27 -8.02 8.78 -22.06
CA ARG A 27 -8.30 7.35 -22.09
C ARG A 27 -9.69 7.08 -21.52
N ILE A 28 -10.56 6.50 -22.34
CA ILE A 28 -11.85 5.96 -21.89
C ILE A 28 -11.57 4.82 -20.91
N GLY A 29 -12.17 4.87 -19.72
CA GLY A 29 -11.94 3.88 -18.67
C GLY A 29 -10.51 3.92 -18.09
N CYS A 30 -9.96 5.11 -17.90
CA CYS A 30 -8.71 5.26 -17.15
C CYS A 30 -8.86 4.60 -15.76
N PRO A 31 -8.00 3.63 -15.39
CA PRO A 31 -8.16 2.88 -14.14
C PRO A 31 -7.76 3.68 -12.90
N ILE A 32 -6.94 4.72 -13.05
CA ILE A 32 -6.44 5.56 -11.95
C ILE A 32 -6.52 7.07 -12.31
N PRO A 33 -7.73 7.63 -12.44
CA PRO A 33 -7.93 8.99 -12.93
C PRO A 33 -7.17 10.03 -12.09
N GLY A 34 -6.36 10.85 -12.75
CA GLY A 34 -5.60 11.93 -12.11
C GLY A 34 -4.42 11.48 -11.24
N ARG A 35 -4.07 10.19 -11.23
CA ARG A 35 -3.01 9.65 -10.36
C ARG A 35 -1.74 9.19 -11.08
N HIS A 36 -1.76 9.12 -12.41
CA HIS A 36 -0.65 8.59 -13.19
C HIS A 36 0.21 9.69 -13.85
N PRO A 37 1.50 9.44 -14.11
CA PRO A 37 2.37 10.35 -14.86
C PRO A 37 1.82 10.61 -16.28
N VAL A 38 2.11 11.79 -16.83
CA VAL A 38 1.71 12.13 -18.21
C VAL A 38 2.56 11.36 -19.23
N SER A 39 3.84 11.19 -18.93
CA SER A 39 4.82 10.57 -19.83
C SER A 39 5.20 9.19 -19.34
N PHE A 40 5.36 8.22 -20.23
CA PHE A 40 5.93 6.91 -19.91
C PHE A 40 7.42 6.97 -19.56
N ALA A 41 8.10 8.06 -19.92
CA ALA A 41 9.50 8.33 -19.57
C ALA A 41 9.63 9.17 -18.29
N TRP A 42 8.63 9.13 -17.41
CA TRP A 42 8.58 9.98 -16.21
C TRP A 42 9.80 9.78 -15.29
N GLN A 43 10.36 8.58 -15.22
CA GLN A 43 11.54 8.27 -14.40
C GLN A 43 12.73 9.16 -14.82
N THR A 44 13.06 9.15 -16.11
CA THR A 44 14.19 9.90 -16.66
C THR A 44 13.91 11.38 -16.84
N GLN A 45 12.64 11.77 -16.89
CA GLN A 45 12.21 13.16 -16.98
C GLN A 45 12.03 13.84 -15.62
N SER A 46 11.95 13.06 -14.53
CA SER A 46 11.81 13.61 -13.18
C SER A 46 13.02 14.48 -12.82
N THR A 47 12.77 15.64 -12.21
CA THR A 47 13.83 16.63 -11.98
C THR A 47 13.55 17.51 -10.77
N THR A 48 14.62 18.02 -10.16
CA THR A 48 14.58 19.10 -9.16
C THR A 48 14.91 20.48 -9.78
N ASP A 49 15.10 20.56 -11.11
CA ASP A 49 15.41 21.82 -11.79
C ASP A 49 14.24 22.82 -11.67
N ARG A 50 14.50 23.89 -10.92
CA ARG A 50 13.52 24.96 -10.64
C ARG A 50 12.91 25.54 -11.91
N ALA A 51 13.72 25.77 -12.95
CA ALA A 51 13.25 26.40 -14.18
C ALA A 51 12.29 25.46 -14.94
N GLN A 52 12.60 24.17 -15.01
CA GLN A 52 11.74 23.16 -15.62
C GLN A 52 10.42 22.99 -14.88
N ILE A 53 10.46 22.93 -13.55
CA ILE A 53 9.26 22.81 -12.72
C ILE A 53 8.35 24.03 -12.91
N LEU A 54 8.91 25.25 -12.89
CA LEU A 54 8.15 26.48 -13.14
C LEU A 54 7.56 26.53 -14.56
N ARG A 55 8.29 26.05 -15.57
CA ARG A 55 7.76 25.94 -16.94
C ARG A 55 6.57 24.98 -17.02
N TRP A 56 6.65 23.82 -16.38
CA TRP A 56 5.52 22.87 -16.35
C TRP A 56 4.33 23.46 -15.61
N ALA A 57 4.53 24.02 -14.42
CA ALA A 57 3.46 24.62 -13.64
C ALA A 57 2.79 25.80 -14.36
N GLY A 58 3.55 26.61 -15.09
CA GLY A 58 3.03 27.74 -15.87
C GLY A 58 2.29 27.33 -17.15
N THR A 59 2.73 26.28 -17.83
CA THR A 59 2.10 25.81 -19.09
C THR A 59 0.91 24.88 -18.85
N GLN A 60 0.89 24.16 -17.72
CA GLN A 60 -0.15 23.21 -17.34
C GLN A 60 -0.56 23.44 -15.87
N PRO A 61 -1.26 24.54 -15.56
CA PRO A 61 -1.60 24.90 -14.17
C PRO A 61 -2.54 23.90 -13.49
N GLN A 62 -3.23 23.07 -14.27
CA GLN A 62 -4.10 22.01 -13.76
C GLN A 62 -3.37 20.69 -13.53
N ALA A 63 -2.14 20.50 -14.02
CA ALA A 63 -1.43 19.24 -13.84
C ALA A 63 -1.20 18.96 -12.36
N ASN A 64 -1.44 17.70 -11.97
CA ASN A 64 -0.86 17.18 -10.74
C ASN A 64 0.64 16.95 -10.98
N PHE A 65 1.38 16.67 -9.93
CA PHE A 65 2.77 16.26 -10.01
C PHE A 65 2.96 14.96 -9.25
N ILE A 66 3.89 14.14 -9.72
CA ILE A 66 4.40 12.98 -8.99
C ILE A 66 5.85 13.22 -8.60
N THR A 67 6.31 12.48 -7.59
CA THR A 67 7.73 12.33 -7.29
C THR A 67 8.17 10.89 -7.50
N ALA A 68 9.37 10.72 -8.06
CA ALA A 68 9.97 9.41 -8.28
C ALA A 68 10.67 8.94 -7.01
N THR A 69 10.30 7.75 -6.53
CA THR A 69 10.81 7.15 -5.28
C THR A 69 12.03 6.24 -5.55
N GLY A 70 12.76 5.86 -4.50
CA GLY A 70 13.91 4.95 -4.55
C GLY A 70 15.21 5.52 -5.11
N MET A 71 15.31 6.86 -5.19
CA MET A 71 16.56 7.56 -5.49
C MET A 71 17.04 8.39 -4.30
N VAL A 72 16.14 9.14 -3.69
CA VAL A 72 16.42 10.02 -2.53
C VAL A 72 15.52 9.69 -1.36
N HIS A 73 14.29 9.30 -1.64
CA HIS A 73 13.26 8.99 -0.66
C HIS A 73 12.47 7.77 -1.10
N ASP A 74 11.92 7.07 -0.12
CA ASP A 74 10.89 6.06 -0.31
C ASP A 74 9.60 6.51 0.38
N VAL A 75 8.47 5.89 0.04
CA VAL A 75 7.18 6.22 0.65
C VAL A 75 6.49 4.97 1.18
N LEU A 76 6.14 5.00 2.47
CA LEU A 76 5.27 4.00 3.08
C LEU A 76 3.83 4.50 2.95
N ASP A 77 3.02 3.78 2.20
CA ASP A 77 1.64 4.09 1.85
C ASP A 77 0.71 3.13 2.60
N VAL A 78 -0.16 3.66 3.45
CA VAL A 78 -1.05 2.88 4.34
C VAL A 78 -2.49 3.38 4.25
N PRO A 79 -3.51 2.59 4.66
CA PRO A 79 -4.90 3.05 4.72
C PRO A 79 -5.05 4.31 5.59
N LEU A 80 -6.01 5.17 5.26
CA LEU A 80 -6.16 6.49 5.89
C LEU A 80 -6.29 6.41 7.42
N GLU A 81 -7.17 5.56 7.89
CA GLU A 81 -7.49 5.38 9.31
C GLU A 81 -6.30 4.80 10.06
N ALA A 82 -5.70 3.73 9.53
CA ALA A 82 -4.50 3.12 10.09
C ALA A 82 -3.32 4.11 10.15
N GLY A 83 -3.13 4.89 9.09
CA GLY A 83 -2.05 5.88 9.01
C GLY A 83 -2.23 7.04 9.99
N ARG A 84 -3.47 7.50 10.23
CA ARG A 84 -3.77 8.50 11.25
C ARG A 84 -3.49 8.00 12.66
N GLU A 85 -3.96 6.79 12.99
CA GLU A 85 -3.64 6.16 14.29
C GLU A 85 -2.13 6.02 14.49
N ALA A 86 -1.42 5.52 13.47
CA ALA A 86 0.02 5.34 13.53
C ALA A 86 0.75 6.67 13.69
N LEU A 87 0.33 7.72 12.98
CA LEU A 87 0.93 9.06 13.10
C LEU A 87 0.79 9.61 14.53
N GLU A 88 -0.38 9.51 15.14
CA GLU A 88 -0.60 9.93 16.53
C GLU A 88 0.30 9.16 17.49
N ARG A 89 0.36 7.83 17.36
CA ARG A 89 1.22 6.98 18.20
C ARG A 89 2.71 7.31 18.07
N LEU A 90 3.20 7.51 16.85
CA LEU A 90 4.60 7.86 16.58
C LEU A 90 4.95 9.23 17.19
N LEU A 91 4.04 10.20 17.09
CA LEU A 91 4.20 11.52 17.70
C LEU A 91 4.24 11.44 19.22
N ASP A 92 3.34 10.68 19.84
CA ASP A 92 3.29 10.48 21.29
C ASP A 92 4.55 9.78 21.83
N GLN A 93 5.14 8.89 21.03
CA GLN A 93 6.40 8.21 21.34
C GLN A 93 7.64 9.08 21.10
N GLY A 94 7.49 10.27 20.50
CA GLY A 94 8.60 11.16 20.17
C GLY A 94 9.50 10.61 19.06
N VAL A 95 9.00 9.71 18.22
CA VAL A 95 9.73 9.20 17.04
C VAL A 95 9.90 10.35 16.05
N GLU A 96 11.06 10.43 15.40
CA GLU A 96 11.27 11.40 14.33
C GLU A 96 10.46 11.00 13.09
N ILE A 97 9.56 11.89 12.67
CA ILE A 97 8.68 11.68 11.52
C ILE A 97 8.96 12.76 10.49
N GLY A 98 9.10 12.32 9.24
CA GLY A 98 9.35 13.19 8.10
C GLY A 98 8.09 13.84 7.53
N PRO A 99 8.11 14.17 6.24
CA PRO A 99 6.93 14.63 5.51
C PRO A 99 5.85 13.55 5.51
N VAL A 100 4.59 13.99 5.68
CA VAL A 100 3.43 13.11 5.69
C VAL A 100 2.32 13.75 4.86
N ALA A 101 1.77 13.01 3.91
CA ALA A 101 0.64 13.45 3.12
C ALA A 101 -0.56 12.53 3.31
N GLU A 102 -1.76 13.09 3.20
CA GLU A 102 -3.01 12.34 3.16
C GLU A 102 -3.59 12.45 1.76
N SER A 103 -3.98 11.32 1.18
CA SER A 103 -4.86 11.22 0.02
C SER A 103 -6.25 10.89 0.52
N THR A 104 -7.18 11.84 0.44
CA THR A 104 -8.58 11.55 0.76
C THR A 104 -9.19 10.64 -0.32
N GLY A 105 -10.15 9.81 0.07
CA GLY A 105 -10.94 8.96 -0.83
C GLY A 105 -12.09 8.35 -0.04
N GLU A 106 -13.05 7.74 -0.73
CA GLU A 106 -14.09 6.94 -0.08
C GLU A 106 -13.56 5.52 0.20
N GLY A 107 -13.93 4.97 1.36
CA GLY A 107 -13.50 3.63 1.79
C GLY A 107 -11.99 3.44 1.72
N GLU A 108 -11.56 2.37 1.07
CA GLU A 108 -10.15 1.96 0.99
C GLU A 108 -9.27 2.83 0.08
N GLU A 109 -9.85 3.79 -0.64
CA GLU A 109 -9.09 4.72 -1.48
C GLU A 109 -8.36 5.81 -0.67
N GLY A 110 -8.79 6.03 0.57
CA GLY A 110 -8.13 6.92 1.52
C GLY A 110 -6.76 6.36 1.94
N ARG A 111 -5.71 7.18 1.88
CA ARG A 111 -4.34 6.77 2.20
C ARG A 111 -3.55 7.81 2.98
N VAL A 112 -2.59 7.38 3.79
CA VAL A 112 -1.52 8.21 4.36
C VAL A 112 -0.18 7.79 3.77
N LEU A 113 0.60 8.77 3.33
CA LEU A 113 1.90 8.61 2.70
C LEU A 113 2.98 9.16 3.64
N PHE A 114 3.83 8.29 4.17
CA PHE A 114 4.98 8.64 5.00
C PHE A 114 6.25 8.67 4.15
N PHE A 115 6.85 9.84 4.02
CA PHE A 115 8.08 10.03 3.24
C PHE A 115 9.28 9.74 4.13
N THR A 116 10.17 8.88 3.65
CA THR A 116 11.31 8.33 4.41
C THR A 116 12.57 8.38 3.56
N ALA A 117 13.74 8.27 4.20
CA ALA A 117 15.00 8.18 3.49
C ALA A 117 15.01 6.89 2.68
N THR A 118 15.53 6.94 1.45
CA THR A 118 15.61 5.71 0.67
C THR A 118 16.58 4.71 1.32
N ARG A 119 16.22 3.43 1.28
CA ARG A 119 17.15 2.35 1.60
C ARG A 119 17.81 1.72 0.38
N GLY A 120 17.44 2.17 -0.83
CA GLY A 120 18.14 1.75 -2.04
C GLY A 120 19.58 2.25 -2.01
N THR A 121 20.55 1.37 -2.22
CA THR A 121 21.96 1.72 -2.45
C THR A 121 22.10 2.22 -3.90
N PRO A 122 22.27 3.52 -4.15
CA PRO A 122 22.41 4.01 -5.54
C PRO A 122 23.78 3.63 -6.13
N GLU A 123 24.75 3.26 -5.28
CA GLU A 123 26.15 3.01 -5.62
C GLU A 123 26.47 1.53 -5.87
N ASP A 124 25.59 0.60 -5.45
CA ASP A 124 25.74 -0.84 -5.67
C ASP A 124 24.52 -1.36 -6.45
N GLU A 125 24.58 -1.26 -7.77
CA GLU A 125 23.56 -1.83 -8.67
C GLU A 125 23.46 -3.37 -8.55
N ASP A 126 24.50 -4.01 -8.01
CA ASP A 126 24.65 -5.47 -7.88
C ASP A 126 24.11 -6.05 -6.57
N GLU A 127 23.83 -5.21 -5.55
CA GLU A 127 23.22 -5.63 -4.28
C GLU A 127 21.69 -5.42 -4.29
N TRP A 128 21.12 -5.51 -5.50
CA TRP A 128 19.70 -5.37 -5.75
C TRP A 128 18.93 -6.59 -5.22
N TRP A 129 18.24 -6.39 -4.10
CA TRP A 129 17.15 -7.27 -3.70
C TRP A 129 15.84 -6.74 -4.32
N PRO A 130 15.14 -7.50 -5.18
CA PRO A 130 13.74 -7.19 -5.46
C PRO A 130 12.98 -7.32 -4.14
N CYS A 131 12.58 -6.19 -3.56
CA CYS A 131 11.78 -6.20 -2.35
C CYS A 131 10.40 -6.71 -2.77
N GLU A 132 9.98 -7.89 -2.29
CA GLU A 132 8.67 -8.50 -2.62
C GLU A 132 7.45 -7.67 -2.20
N LEU A 133 7.65 -6.43 -1.74
CA LEU A 133 6.62 -5.40 -1.55
C LEU A 133 6.46 -4.48 -2.79
N ASP A 134 6.93 -4.90 -3.96
CA ASP A 134 6.88 -4.14 -5.21
C ASP A 134 5.45 -3.96 -5.74
N CYS A 135 4.80 -2.89 -5.28
CA CYS A 135 3.72 -2.16 -5.97
C CYS A 135 2.46 -2.95 -6.40
N ARG A 136 2.25 -4.18 -5.94
CA ARG A 136 0.99 -4.91 -6.08
C ARG A 136 0.70 -5.72 -4.82
N PRO A 137 -0.20 -5.25 -3.92
CA PRO A 137 -0.95 -6.22 -3.15
C PRO A 137 -1.87 -6.96 -4.14
N GLU A 138 -1.68 -8.26 -4.34
CA GLU A 138 -2.60 -9.06 -5.16
C GLU A 138 -3.96 -9.23 -4.45
N THR A 139 -3.98 -9.20 -3.10
CA THR A 139 -5.17 -9.05 -2.24
C THR A 139 -4.79 -8.50 -0.84
N MET A 140 -5.77 -8.02 -0.05
CA MET A 140 -5.58 -7.63 1.36
C MET A 140 -5.11 -8.79 2.25
N ASP A 141 -5.26 -10.04 1.80
CA ASP A 141 -4.90 -11.24 2.55
C ASP A 141 -3.38 -11.49 2.59
N GLU A 142 -2.62 -10.95 1.63
CA GLU A 142 -1.15 -11.14 1.58
C GLU A 142 -0.37 -10.03 2.31
N HIS A 143 -0.88 -8.80 2.31
CA HIS A 143 -0.34 -7.69 3.12
C HIS A 143 -1.50 -6.78 3.59
N PRO A 144 -1.61 -6.44 4.89
CA PRO A 144 -2.76 -5.75 5.48
C PRO A 144 -2.84 -4.25 5.12
N GLY A 145 -2.70 -3.89 3.84
CA GLY A 145 -2.93 -2.53 3.34
C GLY A 145 -1.69 -1.64 3.25
N LEU A 146 -0.53 -2.04 3.77
CA LEU A 146 0.73 -1.30 3.63
C LEU A 146 1.39 -1.56 2.27
N ARG A 147 1.85 -0.51 1.61
CA ARG A 147 2.64 -0.53 0.37
C ARG A 147 3.93 0.25 0.58
N TRP A 148 5.04 -0.23 0.02
CA TRP A 148 6.31 0.48 0.06
C TRP A 148 6.73 0.88 -1.35
N HIS A 149 6.68 2.18 -1.62
CA HIS A 149 7.13 2.77 -2.87
C HIS A 149 8.64 3.03 -2.82
N CYS A 150 9.39 2.10 -3.41
CA CYS A 150 10.85 2.16 -3.56
C CYS A 150 11.23 2.57 -5.00
N ARG A 151 12.35 2.04 -5.51
CA ARG A 151 12.87 2.34 -6.85
C ARG A 151 11.90 1.93 -7.95
N GLY A 152 11.75 2.79 -8.94
CA GLY A 152 10.85 2.54 -10.08
C GLY A 152 9.36 2.79 -9.76
N SER A 153 9.06 3.26 -8.55
CA SER A 153 7.73 3.68 -8.14
C SER A 153 7.60 5.21 -8.09
N TYR A 154 6.37 5.67 -7.85
CA TYR A 154 6.05 7.09 -7.71
C TYR A 154 4.83 7.28 -6.82
N VAL A 155 4.71 8.47 -6.24
CA VAL A 155 3.50 8.92 -5.55
C VAL A 155 3.13 10.33 -6.01
N LEU A 156 1.86 10.71 -5.82
CA LEU A 156 1.41 12.08 -6.04
C LEU A 156 2.03 13.04 -5.02
N VAL A 157 2.36 14.24 -5.49
CA VAL A 157 2.90 15.32 -4.68
C VAL A 157 1.81 16.33 -4.35
N PRO A 158 1.55 16.62 -3.06
CA PRO A 158 0.59 17.63 -2.68
C PRO A 158 1.00 19.07 -3.08
N PRO A 159 0.03 19.94 -3.45
CA PRO A 159 -1.38 19.61 -3.60
C PRO A 159 -1.66 18.86 -4.91
N ALA A 160 -2.45 17.79 -4.83
CA ALA A 160 -2.95 17.08 -6.00
C ALA A 160 -4.47 16.92 -5.92
N ARG A 161 -5.16 16.98 -7.07
CA ARG A 161 -6.61 16.78 -7.14
C ARG A 161 -6.94 15.34 -7.55
N LEU A 162 -8.01 14.81 -6.98
CA LEU A 162 -8.56 13.49 -7.29
C LEU A 162 -10.03 13.65 -7.69
N PRO A 163 -10.67 12.63 -8.31
CA PRO A 163 -12.12 12.66 -8.54
C PRO A 163 -12.92 12.81 -7.24
N GLY A 164 -14.15 13.31 -7.31
CA GLY A 164 -15.08 13.29 -6.16
C GLY A 164 -14.73 14.24 -5.00
N ASP A 165 -14.33 15.49 -5.29
CA ASP A 165 -13.88 16.49 -4.30
C ASP A 165 -12.71 16.04 -3.40
N HIS A 166 -12.07 14.92 -3.74
CA HIS A 166 -10.90 14.40 -3.05
C HIS A 166 -9.60 15.07 -3.53
N GLY A 167 -8.57 14.97 -2.71
CA GLY A 167 -7.24 15.44 -3.05
C GLY A 167 -6.15 14.81 -2.20
N VAL A 168 -4.92 15.21 -2.49
CA VAL A 168 -3.75 14.90 -1.67
C VAL A 168 -3.23 16.19 -1.05
N HIS A 169 -3.10 16.23 0.27
CA HIS A 169 -2.61 17.38 1.04
C HIS A 169 -1.50 16.98 2.01
N TRP A 170 -0.60 17.91 2.33
CA TRP A 170 0.41 17.71 3.37
C TRP A 170 -0.25 17.80 4.75
N VAL A 171 -0.02 16.79 5.59
CA VAL A 171 -0.21 16.86 7.06
C VAL A 171 1.06 17.39 7.71
N ARG A 172 2.23 16.92 7.24
CA ARG A 172 3.56 17.44 7.57
C ARG A 172 4.29 17.74 6.27
N GLY A 173 4.80 18.97 6.13
CA GLY A 173 5.34 19.46 4.88
C GLY A 173 6.70 18.85 4.48
N PRO A 174 7.14 19.07 3.23
CA PRO A 174 8.41 18.55 2.70
C PRO A 174 9.66 19.16 3.38
N GLU A 175 9.51 20.20 4.19
CA GLU A 175 10.59 20.81 4.98
C GLU A 175 11.11 19.92 6.12
N HIS A 176 10.38 18.88 6.49
CA HIS A 176 10.83 17.92 7.50
C HIS A 176 11.88 16.95 6.92
N PRO A 177 12.92 16.59 7.68
CA PRO A 177 13.93 15.63 7.24
C PRO A 177 13.31 14.24 7.02
N LEU A 178 13.91 13.46 6.13
CA LEU A 178 13.48 12.10 5.82
C LEU A 178 14.05 11.12 6.86
N PRO A 179 13.22 10.45 7.70
CA PRO A 179 13.69 9.49 8.69
C PRO A 179 14.05 8.14 8.05
N ASP A 180 14.80 7.28 8.76
CA ASP A 180 14.98 5.87 8.34
C ASP A 180 13.62 5.15 8.37
N PRO A 181 13.16 4.55 7.25
CA PRO A 181 11.86 3.88 7.19
C PRO A 181 11.69 2.79 8.24
N LEU A 182 12.78 2.12 8.64
CA LEU A 182 12.70 1.04 9.64
C LEU A 182 12.17 1.53 11.00
N THR A 183 12.35 2.81 11.31
CA THR A 183 11.84 3.42 12.56
C THR A 183 10.31 3.51 12.60
N LEU A 184 9.65 3.44 11.43
CA LEU A 184 8.19 3.59 11.30
C LEU A 184 7.49 2.25 11.04
N LEU A 185 8.20 1.27 10.46
CA LEU A 185 7.60 0.04 9.93
C LEU A 185 6.80 -0.76 10.96
N GLU A 186 7.32 -0.91 12.19
CA GLU A 186 6.62 -1.69 13.22
C GLU A 186 5.26 -1.07 13.54
N THR A 187 5.23 0.23 13.84
CA THR A 187 4.00 0.94 14.18
C THR A 187 3.00 0.97 13.02
N LEU A 188 3.49 1.19 11.80
CA LEU A 188 2.64 1.21 10.60
C LEU A 188 2.07 -0.18 10.29
N THR A 189 2.87 -1.24 10.42
CA THR A 189 2.40 -2.61 10.17
C THR A 189 1.39 -3.04 11.21
N ASP A 190 1.62 -2.73 12.48
CA ASP A 190 0.68 -3.01 13.58
C ASP A 190 -0.67 -2.29 13.37
N ALA A 191 -0.65 -0.99 13.05
CA ALA A 191 -1.86 -0.23 12.78
C ALA A 191 -2.64 -0.78 11.57
N CYS A 192 -1.92 -1.12 10.49
CA CYS A 192 -2.49 -1.76 9.31
C CYS A 192 -3.15 -3.11 9.62
N ALA A 193 -2.50 -3.96 10.41
CA ALA A 193 -3.04 -5.27 10.80
C ALA A 193 -4.31 -5.13 11.64
N ARG A 194 -4.36 -4.16 12.56
CA ARG A 194 -5.55 -3.85 13.35
C ARG A 194 -6.71 -3.35 12.48
N TYR A 195 -6.43 -2.39 11.60
CA TYR A 195 -7.43 -1.87 10.65
C TYR A 195 -8.01 -2.98 9.77
N ALA A 196 -7.17 -3.86 9.21
CA ALA A 196 -7.64 -4.98 8.41
C ALA A 196 -8.54 -5.94 9.21
N GLY A 197 -8.24 -6.18 10.49
CA GLY A 197 -9.09 -6.97 11.38
C GLY A 197 -10.46 -6.32 11.64
N GLU A 198 -10.49 -5.00 11.81
CA GLU A 198 -11.72 -4.22 12.04
C GLU A 198 -12.60 -4.18 10.78
N VAL A 199 -12.03 -3.94 9.60
CA VAL A 199 -12.77 -3.97 8.33
C VAL A 199 -13.42 -5.33 8.11
N ARG A 200 -12.66 -6.43 8.26
CA ARG A 200 -13.20 -7.79 8.11
C ARG A 200 -14.33 -8.07 9.11
N ALA A 201 -14.17 -7.65 10.36
CA ALA A 201 -15.22 -7.81 11.37
C ALA A 201 -16.50 -7.03 11.02
N GLY A 202 -16.37 -5.84 10.44
CA GLY A 202 -17.47 -5.03 9.93
C GLY A 202 -18.20 -5.71 8.76
N GLU A 203 -17.46 -6.23 7.78
CA GLU A 203 -18.06 -6.98 6.66
C GLU A 203 -18.86 -8.20 7.14
N TYR A 204 -18.31 -9.00 8.05
CA TYR A 204 -19.02 -10.15 8.61
C TYR A 204 -20.30 -9.74 9.37
N ALA A 205 -20.32 -8.58 10.00
CA ALA A 205 -21.50 -8.05 10.67
C ALA A 205 -22.57 -7.58 9.66
N GLU A 206 -22.17 -6.86 8.60
CA GLU A 206 -23.07 -6.43 7.52
C GLU A 206 -23.71 -7.64 6.80
N TYR A 207 -22.93 -8.68 6.49
CA TYR A 207 -23.47 -9.93 5.95
C TYR A 207 -24.43 -10.66 6.91
N ALA A 208 -24.22 -10.53 8.23
CA ALA A 208 -25.12 -11.12 9.22
C ALA A 208 -26.43 -10.31 9.37
N GLU A 209 -26.42 -9.02 9.06
CA GLU A 209 -27.59 -8.13 9.09
C GLU A 209 -28.40 -8.21 7.79
N ASP A 210 -27.74 -8.33 6.63
CA ASP A 210 -28.37 -8.53 5.31
C ASP A 210 -28.80 -9.98 5.06
N GLY A 211 -28.26 -10.92 5.84
CA GLY A 211 -28.63 -12.33 5.85
C GLY A 211 -29.94 -12.56 6.60
N GLU A 212 -31.07 -12.47 5.91
CA GLU A 212 -32.35 -13.01 6.36
C GLU A 212 -32.30 -14.56 6.38
N TYR A 213 -31.50 -15.12 7.29
CA TYR A 213 -31.64 -16.49 7.77
C TYR A 213 -32.02 -16.42 9.23
N ALA A 214 -33.32 -16.18 9.46
CA ALA A 214 -33.96 -16.62 10.69
C ALA A 214 -33.56 -18.09 10.91
N ALA A 215 -33.00 -18.35 12.08
CA ALA A 215 -32.70 -19.67 12.57
C ALA A 215 -33.92 -20.60 12.40
N HIS A 216 -33.94 -21.39 11.34
CA HIS A 216 -34.60 -22.68 11.38
C HIS A 216 -33.64 -23.62 12.08
N GLY A 217 -33.82 -23.70 13.39
CA GLY A 217 -33.15 -24.67 14.22
C GLY A 217 -33.42 -26.07 13.68
N GLU A 218 -32.34 -26.80 13.44
CA GLU A 218 -32.15 -28.22 13.76
C GLU A 218 -30.83 -28.62 13.12
N TYR A 219 -29.76 -28.66 13.91
CA TYR A 219 -28.68 -29.67 13.89
C TYR A 219 -27.79 -29.41 15.11
N ALA A 220 -28.38 -29.61 16.30
CA ALA A 220 -27.58 -29.96 17.46
C ALA A 220 -27.28 -31.45 17.34
N GLU A 221 -26.04 -31.81 16.97
CA GLU A 221 -25.33 -33.02 17.41
C GLU A 221 -24.03 -33.18 16.61
N TYR A 222 -22.93 -32.64 17.14
CA TYR A 222 -21.71 -33.42 17.33
C TYR A 222 -20.78 -32.68 18.30
N ALA A 223 -20.89 -33.00 19.59
CA ALA A 223 -19.87 -32.66 20.57
C ALA A 223 -19.10 -33.94 20.93
N PRO A 224 -17.77 -34.02 20.76
CA PRO A 224 -17.01 -35.08 21.38
C PRO A 224 -16.72 -34.67 22.83
N GLY A 225 -17.53 -35.19 23.76
CA GLY A 225 -17.27 -35.14 25.18
C GLY A 225 -16.16 -36.11 25.58
N ALA A 226 -15.24 -35.61 26.40
CA ALA A 226 -14.35 -36.44 27.20
C ALA A 226 -15.16 -37.16 28.29
N ASP A 227 -14.91 -38.47 28.47
CA ASP A 227 -14.67 -39.07 29.78
C ASP A 227 -14.17 -40.52 29.60
N GLY A 228 -13.09 -40.84 30.31
CA GLY A 228 -12.37 -42.11 30.20
C GLY A 228 -12.94 -43.22 31.07
N GLY A 229 -12.53 -44.46 30.77
CA GLY A 229 -12.73 -45.58 31.69
C GLY A 229 -12.61 -46.98 31.09
N GLY A 230 -11.35 -47.44 30.91
CA GLY A 230 -10.95 -48.82 31.24
C GLY A 230 -11.27 -49.96 30.25
N GLY A 231 -10.22 -50.67 29.83
CA GLY A 231 -10.26 -52.13 29.76
C GLY A 231 -9.94 -52.80 28.43
N SER A 232 -8.68 -53.21 28.30
CA SER A 232 -8.19 -54.45 27.66
C SER A 232 -8.54 -54.75 26.19
N GLY A 233 -7.50 -54.91 25.37
CA GLY A 233 -7.64 -55.67 24.11
C GLY A 233 -6.54 -55.41 23.10
N SER A 234 -5.52 -56.25 23.15
CA SER A 234 -4.52 -56.51 22.10
C SER A 234 -5.01 -56.34 20.65
N GLY A 235 -4.20 -55.70 19.79
CA GLY A 235 -4.43 -55.73 18.35
C GLY A 235 -3.34 -55.01 17.55
N ALA A 236 -2.38 -55.76 17.05
CA ALA A 236 -1.24 -55.30 16.27
C ALA A 236 -1.64 -54.60 14.95
N TYR A 237 -0.98 -53.50 14.61
CA TYR A 237 -0.84 -53.06 13.22
C TYR A 237 0.60 -53.31 12.77
N ALA A 238 0.78 -54.45 12.09
CA ALA A 238 1.94 -54.74 11.26
C ALA A 238 1.69 -54.15 9.86
N GLY A 239 2.77 -53.66 9.24
CA GLY A 239 2.72 -52.84 8.04
C GLY A 239 2.49 -53.59 6.74
N LYS A 240 2.62 -52.85 5.63
CA LYS A 240 3.40 -53.26 4.47
C LYS A 240 3.57 -52.10 3.49
N ALA A 241 4.83 -51.83 3.21
CA ALA A 241 5.31 -51.12 2.04
C ALA A 241 5.24 -52.00 0.78
N ALA A 242 5.04 -51.38 -0.39
CA ALA A 242 5.61 -51.76 -1.69
C ALA A 242 5.15 -50.68 -2.71
N GLN A 243 6.04 -49.79 -3.14
CA GLN A 243 6.91 -49.91 -4.33
C GLN A 243 6.20 -49.70 -5.67
N GLY A 244 6.72 -48.73 -6.44
CA GLY A 244 7.01 -48.92 -7.85
C GLY A 244 6.42 -47.90 -8.82
N GLY A 245 7.31 -47.23 -9.57
CA GLY A 245 7.02 -46.87 -10.97
C GLY A 245 7.23 -45.43 -11.38
N ALA A 246 8.48 -45.05 -11.70
CA ALA A 246 8.79 -43.88 -12.50
C ALA A 246 8.51 -44.12 -13.99
N ARG A 247 8.04 -43.09 -14.74
CA ARG A 247 8.77 -42.51 -15.89
C ARG A 247 7.99 -41.34 -16.57
N PRO A 248 8.70 -40.41 -17.24
CA PRO A 248 8.16 -39.14 -17.75
C PRO A 248 7.87 -39.14 -19.26
N MET A 249 7.04 -38.20 -19.70
CA MET A 249 6.89 -37.70 -21.09
C MET A 249 6.48 -36.22 -20.97
N GLY A 250 6.93 -35.25 -21.76
CA GLY A 250 7.68 -35.23 -23.00
C GLY A 250 7.33 -33.89 -23.67
N ARG A 251 8.33 -33.07 -23.99
CA ARG A 251 8.16 -31.80 -24.69
C ARG A 251 7.74 -32.06 -26.15
N ARG A 252 6.88 -31.19 -26.67
CA ARG A 252 6.92 -30.67 -28.04
C ARG A 252 6.66 -29.18 -27.98
#